data_AF-A0A0G1YMW3-F1
#
_entry.id   AF-A0A0G1YMW3-F1
#
_cell.length_a   1.000
_cell.length_b   1.000
_cell.length_c   1.000
_cell.angle_alpha   90.00
_cell.angle_beta   90.00
_cell.angle_gamma   90.00
#
_symmetry.space_group_name_H-M   'P 1'
#
loop_
_entity.id
_entity.type
_entity.pdbx_description
1 polymer ?
#
loop_
_entity_poly.entity_id
_entity_poly.type
_entity_poly.pdbx_seq_one_letter_code
_entity_poly.pdbx_strand_id
1 'polypeptide(L)'
;MIVQKVTLQDYSGQVRVSQWQETWDYLKDDKHWILGAGLSGYPTALAPYHTAKQYEIFQYPHNIFLNVWVELGLLGFIAFTILAVAVARLAWRNRQGVFVLAASAGLLEMLIHGLVDVPYFKNDLAVLTWLLVAVIVVVQKQGTFSTENP
;
A
#
# COMPACT_ATOMS: atom_id res chain seq x y z
N MET A 1 2.92 -28.07 2.20
CA MET A 1 1.84 -27.24 1.61
C MET A 1 1.65 -25.90 2.31
N ILE A 2 1.27 -25.83 3.61
CA ILE A 2 1.02 -24.54 4.28
C ILE A 2 2.32 -23.75 4.53
N VAL A 3 3.36 -24.40 5.07
CA VAL A 3 4.65 -23.75 5.36
C VAL A 3 5.22 -23.09 4.10
N GLN A 4 5.23 -23.79 2.97
CA GLN A 4 5.71 -23.27 1.68
C GLN A 4 4.98 -22.01 1.21
N LYS A 5 3.67 -21.89 1.47
CA LYS A 5 2.91 -20.69 1.11
C LYS A 5 3.25 -19.51 2.01
N VAL A 6 3.36 -19.76 3.32
CA VAL A 6 3.72 -18.73 4.31
C VAL A 6 5.16 -18.25 4.11
N THR A 7 6.07 -19.14 3.70
CA THR A 7 7.47 -18.82 3.43
C THR A 7 7.75 -18.41 1.98
N LEU A 8 6.72 -18.24 1.15
CA LEU A 8 6.81 -17.86 -0.27
C LEU A 8 7.68 -18.81 -1.12
N GLN A 9 7.81 -20.08 -0.71
CA GLN A 9 8.57 -21.10 -1.42
C GLN A 9 7.77 -21.79 -2.54
N ASP A 10 6.45 -21.58 -2.60
CA ASP A 10 5.65 -22.01 -3.75
C ASP A 10 5.90 -21.12 -4.98
N TYR A 11 5.50 -21.59 -6.16
CA TYR A 11 5.73 -20.88 -7.43
C TYR A 11 5.25 -19.43 -7.39
N SER A 12 4.04 -19.18 -6.87
CA SER A 12 3.49 -17.82 -6.81
C SER A 12 4.26 -16.92 -5.84
N GLY A 13 4.79 -17.47 -4.75
CA GLY A 13 5.66 -16.75 -3.82
C GLY A 13 6.99 -16.37 -4.47
N GLN A 14 7.62 -17.31 -5.18
CA GLN A 14 8.89 -17.05 -5.87
C GLN A 14 8.76 -16.02 -6.99
N VAL A 15 7.64 -16.01 -7.72
CA VAL A 15 7.35 -14.97 -8.71
C VAL A 15 7.33 -13.58 -8.05
N ARG A 16 6.64 -13.41 -6.92
CA ARG A 16 6.63 -12.13 -6.18
C ARG A 16 8.02 -11.72 -5.72
N VAL A 17 8.78 -12.64 -5.14
CA VAL A 17 10.15 -12.36 -4.68
C VAL A 17 11.03 -11.88 -5.85
N SER A 18 10.89 -12.51 -7.02
CA SER A 18 11.59 -12.08 -8.24
C SER A 18 11.16 -10.68 -8.68
N GLN A 19 9.86 -10.38 -8.69
CA GLN A 19 9.34 -9.03 -9.00
C GLN A 19 9.89 -7.98 -8.02
N TRP A 20 9.96 -8.30 -6.73
CA TRP A 20 10.51 -7.40 -5.70
C TRP A 20 11.99 -7.14 -5.94
N GLN A 21 12.75 -8.17 -6.31
CA GLN A 21 14.17 -8.05 -6.62
C GLN A 21 14.37 -7.18 -7.87
N GLU A 22 13.65 -7.45 -8.97
CA GLU A 22 13.72 -6.66 -10.20
C GLU A 22 13.34 -5.19 -9.95
N THR A 23 12.32 -4.93 -9.13
CA THR A 23 11.92 -3.57 -8.73
C THR A 23 13.01 -2.88 -7.92
N TRP A 24 13.65 -3.61 -7.01
CA TRP A 24 14.70 -3.07 -6.18
C TRP A 24 15.95 -2.73 -6.99
N ASP A 25 16.29 -3.56 -7.97
CA ASP A 25 17.39 -3.32 -8.89
C ASP A 25 17.12 -2.10 -9.79
N TYR A 26 15.89 -1.94 -10.27
CA TYR A 26 15.45 -0.72 -10.96
C TYR A 26 15.62 0.54 -10.09
N LEU A 27 15.11 0.53 -8.85
CA LEU A 27 15.15 1.70 -7.96
C LEU A 27 16.58 2.12 -7.59
N LYS A 28 17.52 1.18 -7.47
CA LYS A 28 18.93 1.47 -7.21
C LYS A 28 19.65 2.09 -8.40
N ASP A 29 19.17 1.82 -9.61
CA ASP A 29 19.78 2.32 -10.83
C ASP A 29 19.40 3.78 -11.10
N ASP A 30 20.29 4.48 -11.79
CA ASP A 30 20.20 5.86 -12.31
C ASP A 30 19.18 6.81 -11.63
N LYS A 31 19.30 7.00 -10.31
CA LYS A 31 18.43 7.88 -9.50
C LYS A 31 16.92 7.58 -9.62
N HIS A 32 16.53 6.40 -10.10
CA HIS A 32 15.13 5.99 -10.19
C HIS A 32 14.44 5.95 -8.82
N TRP A 33 15.18 5.74 -7.73
CA TRP A 33 14.63 5.88 -6.37
C TRP A 33 14.04 7.28 -6.08
N ILE A 34 14.45 8.33 -6.80
CA ILE A 34 13.93 9.69 -6.63
C ILE A 34 12.65 9.89 -7.45
N LEU A 35 12.71 9.61 -8.76
CA LEU A 35 11.64 9.92 -9.71
C LEU A 35 10.60 8.81 -9.85
N GLY A 36 11.01 7.56 -9.64
CA GLY A 36 10.24 6.38 -10.03
C GLY A 36 10.11 6.23 -11.55
N ALA A 37 9.24 5.31 -11.95
CA ALA A 37 8.85 4.97 -13.32
C ALA A 37 7.65 5.79 -13.82
N GLY A 38 6.98 6.54 -12.94
CA GLY A 38 5.71 7.22 -13.24
C GLY A 38 4.50 6.30 -13.15
N LEU A 39 3.32 6.92 -13.11
CA LEU A 39 2.04 6.21 -13.01
C LEU A 39 1.85 5.24 -14.17
N SER A 40 1.60 3.97 -13.87
CA SER A 40 1.47 2.90 -14.87
C SER A 40 2.73 2.68 -15.75
N GLY A 41 3.89 3.23 -15.37
CA GLY A 41 5.15 3.09 -16.10
C GLY A 41 5.92 1.80 -15.78
N TYR A 42 5.50 1.06 -14.75
CA TYR A 42 6.22 -0.07 -14.20
C TYR A 42 6.62 -1.15 -15.23
N PRO A 43 5.70 -1.67 -16.10
CA PRO A 43 6.08 -2.73 -17.04
C PRO A 43 7.15 -2.30 -18.05
N THR A 44 7.08 -1.06 -18.52
CA THR A 44 8.05 -0.50 -19.47
C THR A 44 9.40 -0.26 -18.80
N ALA A 45 9.40 0.27 -17.57
CA ALA A 45 10.61 0.56 -16.81
C ALA A 45 11.37 -0.71 -16.42
N LEU A 46 10.67 -1.82 -16.14
CA LEU A 46 11.29 -3.07 -15.72
C LEU A 46 11.77 -3.95 -16.88
N ALA A 47 11.42 -3.64 -18.13
CA ALA A 47 11.83 -4.44 -19.30
C ALA A 47 13.34 -4.76 -19.35
N PRO A 48 14.27 -3.83 -19.00
CA PRO A 48 15.70 -4.13 -18.96
C PRO A 48 16.15 -5.01 -17.79
N TYR A 49 15.38 -5.06 -16.70
CA TYR A 49 15.71 -5.78 -15.46
C TYR A 49 15.09 -7.18 -15.41
N HIS A 50 14.09 -7.43 -16.26
CA HIS A 50 13.35 -8.67 -16.28
C HIS A 50 14.16 -9.80 -16.92
N THR A 51 14.46 -10.85 -16.13
CA THR A 51 15.29 -11.98 -16.60
C THR A 51 14.51 -13.28 -16.75
N ALA A 52 13.34 -13.38 -16.13
CA ALA A 52 12.51 -14.56 -16.21
C ALA A 52 11.91 -14.73 -17.62
N LYS A 53 11.91 -15.96 -18.13
CA LYS A 53 11.29 -16.29 -19.44
C LYS A 53 9.96 -17.02 -19.33
N GLN A 54 9.59 -17.40 -18.11
CA GLN A 54 8.45 -18.27 -17.81
C GLN A 54 7.17 -17.51 -17.45
N TYR A 55 7.26 -16.20 -17.23
CA TYR A 55 6.13 -15.31 -16.97
C TYR A 55 6.42 -13.93 -17.54
N GLU A 56 5.38 -13.13 -17.70
CA GLU A 56 5.46 -11.76 -18.24
C GLU A 56 5.76 -10.72 -17.14
N ILE A 57 6.11 -9.50 -17.56
CA ILE A 57 6.19 -8.38 -16.64
C ILE A 57 4.77 -7.97 -16.26
N PHE A 58 4.41 -8.21 -15.00
CA PHE A 58 3.12 -7.80 -14.46
C PHE A 58 3.02 -6.28 -14.30
N GLN A 59 1.79 -5.79 -14.16
CA GLN A 59 1.51 -4.36 -13.97
C GLN A 59 2.17 -3.77 -12.71
N TYR A 60 2.32 -4.58 -11.64
CA TYR A 60 2.80 -4.10 -10.34
C TYR A 60 3.70 -5.13 -9.64
N PRO A 61 4.55 -4.72 -8.69
CA PRO A 61 5.41 -5.62 -7.92
C PRO A 61 4.67 -6.43 -6.84
N HIS A 62 3.35 -6.25 -6.67
CA HIS A 62 2.57 -6.94 -5.63
C HIS A 62 3.10 -6.71 -4.20
N ASN A 63 3.59 -5.50 -3.95
CA ASN A 63 3.90 -4.99 -2.61
C ASN A 63 3.62 -3.49 -2.61
N ILE A 64 2.74 -3.03 -1.72
CA ILE A 64 2.22 -1.66 -1.69
C ILE A 64 3.32 -0.61 -1.55
N PHE A 65 4.37 -0.89 -0.77
CA PHE A 65 5.48 0.04 -0.56
C PHE A 65 6.33 0.18 -1.82
N LEU A 66 6.71 -0.95 -2.41
CA LEU A 66 7.44 -0.96 -3.69
C LEU A 66 6.61 -0.33 -4.80
N ASN A 67 5.29 -0.58 -4.82
CA ASN A 67 4.41 -0.06 -5.84
C ASN A 67 4.30 1.48 -5.76
N VAL A 68 4.02 2.01 -4.57
CA VAL A 68 3.98 3.47 -4.36
C VAL A 68 5.32 4.11 -4.68
N TRP A 69 6.43 3.49 -4.27
CA TRP A 69 7.77 4.04 -4.51
C TRP A 69 8.12 4.03 -5.99
N VAL A 70 7.90 2.91 -6.69
CA VAL A 70 8.24 2.81 -8.10
C VAL A 70 7.34 3.70 -8.96
N GLU A 71 6.05 3.87 -8.64
CA GLU A 71 5.17 4.70 -9.47
C GLU A 71 5.33 6.19 -9.22
N LEU A 72 5.52 6.61 -7.95
CA LEU A 72 5.49 8.02 -7.55
C LEU A 72 6.84 8.58 -7.11
N GLY A 73 7.88 7.74 -7.10
CA GLY A 73 9.20 8.09 -6.60
C GLY A 73 9.23 8.34 -5.09
N LEU A 74 10.34 8.92 -4.63
CA LEU A 74 10.56 9.20 -3.22
C LEU A 74 9.52 10.17 -2.64
N LEU A 75 9.12 11.18 -3.40
CA LEU A 75 8.15 12.19 -2.93
C LEU A 75 6.80 11.54 -2.63
N GLY A 76 6.29 10.70 -3.54
CA GLY A 76 5.05 9.97 -3.30
C GLY A 76 5.16 8.99 -2.15
N PHE A 77 6.28 8.30 -2.00
CA PHE A 77 6.53 7.40 -0.87
C PHE A 77 6.51 8.14 0.48
N ILE A 78 7.15 9.32 0.56
CA ILE A 78 7.12 10.18 1.74
C ILE A 78 5.69 10.65 2.03
N ALA A 79 4.96 11.13 1.01
CA ALA A 79 3.57 11.58 1.19
C ALA A 79 2.65 10.46 1.68
N PHE A 80 2.79 9.26 1.11
CA PHE A 80 2.07 8.05 1.53
C PHE A 80 2.37 7.70 3.00
N THR A 81 3.65 7.75 3.40
CA THR A 81 4.07 7.46 4.77
C THR A 81 3.52 8.50 5.76
N ILE A 82 3.58 9.79 5.41
CA ILE A 82 3.02 10.87 6.23
C ILE A 82 1.51 10.69 6.41
N LEU A 83 0.79 10.39 5.32
CA LEU A 83 -0.65 10.17 5.36
C LEU A 83 -1.00 8.97 6.25
N ALA A 84 -0.32 7.84 6.08
CA ALA A 84 -0.52 6.65 6.90
C ALA A 84 -0.29 6.92 8.39
N VAL A 85 0.80 7.62 8.72
CA VAL A 85 1.11 8.02 10.11
C VAL A 85 0.07 9.00 10.66
N ALA A 86 -0.39 9.96 9.87
CA ALA A 86 -1.42 10.92 10.28
C ALA A 86 -2.75 10.22 10.60
N VAL A 87 -3.21 9.32 9.73
CA VAL A 87 -4.41 8.51 9.95
C VAL A 87 -4.25 7.61 11.18
N ALA A 88 -3.11 6.95 11.33
CA ALA A 88 -2.83 6.09 12.49
C ALA A 88 -2.82 6.88 13.81
N ARG A 89 -2.23 8.08 13.84
CA ARG A 89 -2.26 8.96 15.01
C ARG A 89 -3.69 9.39 15.35
N LEU A 90 -4.48 9.72 14.34
CA LEU A 90 -5.88 10.11 14.54
C LEU A 90 -6.73 8.94 15.06
N ALA A 91 -6.55 7.75 14.49
CA ALA A 91 -7.19 6.53 14.96
C ALA A 91 -6.82 6.22 16.40
N TRP A 92 -5.52 6.32 16.75
CA TRP A 92 -5.02 6.07 18.10
C TRP A 92 -5.64 7.02 19.13
N ARG A 93 -5.75 8.32 18.80
CA ARG A 93 -6.37 9.31 19.67
C ARG A 93 -7.84 8.99 19.96
N ASN A 94 -8.55 8.40 19.00
CA ASN A 94 -9.98 8.08 19.10
C ASN A 94 -10.27 6.58 19.26
N ARG A 95 -9.28 5.79 19.74
CA ARG A 95 -9.32 4.32 19.79
C ARG A 95 -10.43 3.71 20.67
N GLN A 96 -11.19 4.53 21.40
CA GLN A 96 -12.33 4.07 22.20
C GLN A 96 -13.61 3.93 21.37
N GLY A 97 -13.69 4.57 20.19
CA GLY A 97 -14.87 4.47 19.33
C GLY A 97 -14.89 3.16 18.55
N VAL A 98 -15.98 2.39 18.67
CA VAL A 98 -16.14 1.10 17.95
C VAL A 98 -15.98 1.25 16.43
N PHE A 99 -16.50 2.33 15.86
CA PHE A 99 -16.35 2.61 14.42
C PHE A 99 -14.91 2.94 14.04
N VAL A 100 -14.15 3.62 14.90
CA VAL A 100 -12.73 3.90 14.67
C VAL A 100 -11.92 2.61 14.72
N LEU A 101 -12.20 1.73 15.68
CA LEU A 101 -11.54 0.42 15.79
C LEU A 101 -11.83 -0.45 14.57
N ALA A 102 -13.10 -0.54 14.15
CA ALA A 102 -13.50 -1.30 12.97
C ALA A 102 -12.84 -0.75 11.69
N ALA A 103 -12.85 0.58 11.51
CA ALA A 103 -12.19 1.21 10.36
C ALA A 103 -10.67 1.00 10.37
N SER A 104 -10.04 1.07 11.55
CA SER A 104 -8.60 0.83 11.70
C SER A 104 -8.23 -0.62 11.40
N ALA A 105 -9.06 -1.58 11.80
CA ALA A 105 -8.85 -2.99 11.49
C ALA A 105 -8.94 -3.25 9.98
N GLY A 106 -9.91 -2.64 9.29
CA GLY A 106 -10.02 -2.72 7.83
C GLY A 106 -8.82 -2.09 7.11
N LEU A 107 -8.34 -0.92 7.56
CA LEU A 107 -7.13 -0.31 6.99
C LEU A 107 -5.87 -1.15 7.25
N LEU A 108 -5.77 -1.78 8.42
CA LEU A 108 -4.67 -2.68 8.74
C LEU A 108 -4.70 -3.94 7.88
N GLU A 109 -5.88 -4.52 7.64
CA GLU A 109 -6.06 -5.64 6.73
C GLU A 109 -5.63 -5.26 5.31
N MET A 110 -6.08 -4.12 4.79
CA MET A 110 -5.69 -3.60 3.48
C MET A 110 -4.16 -3.43 3.35
N LEU A 111 -3.51 -2.95 4.42
CA LEU A 111 -2.04 -2.83 4.46
C LEU A 111 -1.35 -4.20 4.46
N ILE A 112 -1.83 -5.14 5.26
CA ILE A 112 -1.27 -6.50 5.36
C ILE A 112 -1.43 -7.24 4.03
N HIS A 113 -2.63 -7.20 3.44
CA HIS A 113 -2.89 -7.81 2.13
C HIS A 113 -2.06 -7.12 1.04
N GLY A 114 -1.89 -5.80 1.14
CA GLY A 114 -1.02 -5.00 0.29
C GLY A 114 0.47 -5.38 0.33
N LEU A 115 0.94 -6.18 1.30
CA LEU A 115 2.33 -6.66 1.30
C LEU A 115 2.60 -7.71 0.21
N VAL A 116 1.56 -8.39 -0.27
CA VAL A 116 1.66 -9.53 -1.21
C VAL A 116 0.72 -9.41 -2.41
N ASP A 117 -0.04 -8.30 -2.49
CA ASP A 117 -1.01 -7.99 -3.54
C ASP A 117 -1.19 -6.45 -3.67
N VAL A 118 -2.05 -6.00 -4.57
CA VAL A 118 -2.31 -4.58 -4.85
C VAL A 118 -3.79 -4.18 -4.63
N PRO A 119 -4.37 -4.43 -3.44
CA PRO A 119 -5.79 -4.17 -3.19
C PRO A 119 -6.13 -2.70 -3.41
N TYR A 120 -5.31 -1.77 -2.92
CA TYR A 120 -5.53 -0.33 -3.06
C TYR A 120 -5.62 0.16 -4.52
N PHE A 121 -4.96 -0.52 -5.46
CA PHE A 121 -4.91 -0.08 -6.86
C PHE A 121 -6.12 -0.54 -7.69
N LYS A 122 -7.07 -1.26 -7.07
CA LYS A 122 -8.38 -1.53 -7.65
C LYS A 122 -9.35 -0.43 -7.22
N ASN A 123 -10.10 0.14 -8.16
CA ASN A 123 -10.93 1.33 -7.93
C ASN A 123 -11.95 1.16 -6.79
N ASP A 124 -12.56 -0.02 -6.68
CA ASP A 124 -13.51 -0.39 -5.63
C ASP A 124 -12.87 -0.37 -4.24
N LEU A 125 -11.70 -1.00 -4.09
CA LEU A 125 -10.97 -1.08 -2.84
C LEU A 125 -10.25 0.24 -2.49
N ALA A 126 -9.90 1.04 -3.50
CA ALA A 126 -9.46 2.42 -3.29
C ALA A 126 -10.57 3.24 -2.62
N VAL A 127 -11.80 3.16 -3.16
CA VAL A 127 -12.96 3.84 -2.56
C VAL A 127 -13.21 3.33 -1.14
N LEU A 128 -13.15 2.02 -0.90
CA LEU A 128 -13.29 1.45 0.44
C LEU A 128 -12.23 2.02 1.42
N THR A 129 -10.98 2.10 1.00
CA THR A 129 -9.89 2.68 1.80
C THR A 129 -10.23 4.11 2.24
N TRP A 130 -10.68 4.96 1.31
CA TRP A 130 -11.03 6.34 1.60
C TRP A 130 -12.30 6.47 2.45
N LEU A 131 -13.27 5.57 2.31
CA LEU A 131 -14.43 5.50 3.23
C LEU A 131 -14.01 5.15 4.65
N LEU A 132 -13.10 4.19 4.84
CA LEU A 132 -12.58 3.84 6.16
C LEU A 132 -11.80 5.00 6.79
N VAL A 133 -10.98 5.71 5.99
CA VAL A 133 -10.30 6.95 6.43
C VAL A 133 -11.33 8.01 6.82
N ALA A 134 -12.39 8.20 6.04
CA ALA A 134 -13.44 9.16 6.33
C ALA A 134 -14.16 8.86 7.66
N VAL A 135 -14.43 7.59 7.98
CA VAL A 135 -14.99 7.20 9.29
C VAL A 135 -14.09 7.66 10.43
N ILE A 136 -12.77 7.42 10.33
CA ILE A 136 -11.80 7.83 11.37
C ILE A 136 -11.77 9.37 11.53
N VAL A 137 -11.88 10.11 10.43
CA VAL A 137 -11.85 11.59 10.43
C VAL A 137 -13.16 12.19 10.96
N VAL A 138 -14.32 11.65 10.58
CA VAL A 138 -15.62 12.24 10.90
C VAL A 138 -16.04 11.96 12.35
N VAL A 139 -15.75 10.77 12.89
CA VAL A 139 -16.12 10.43 14.28
C VAL A 139 -15.48 11.40 15.30
N GLN A 140 -14.34 12.01 14.97
CA GLN A 140 -13.75 13.08 15.78
C GLN A 140 -14.70 14.28 15.97
N LYS A 141 -15.47 14.66 14.93
CA LYS A 141 -16.26 15.90 14.94
C LYS A 141 -17.47 15.83 15.85
N GLN A 142 -17.96 14.64 16.19
CA GLN A 142 -19.19 14.50 17.00
C GLN A 142 -18.94 14.67 18.51
N GLY A 143 -17.70 14.51 18.99
CA GLY A 143 -17.35 14.69 20.40
C GLY A 143 -17.25 16.14 20.88
N THR A 144 -17.36 17.13 19.98
CA THR A 144 -17.19 18.56 20.29
C THR A 144 -18.48 19.38 20.25
N PHE A 145 -19.65 18.79 19.93
CA PHE A 145 -20.91 19.53 19.76
C PHE A 145 -21.96 19.28 20.87
N SER A 146 -21.57 18.74 22.03
CA SER A 146 -22.52 18.32 23.07
C SER A 146 -22.38 19.01 24.44
N THR A 147 -21.79 20.21 24.53
CA THR A 147 -21.70 20.97 25.80
C THR A 147 -22.41 22.31 25.83
N GLU A 148 -23.22 22.65 24.84
CA GLU A 148 -24.14 23.80 24.96
C GLU A 148 -25.57 23.27 25.04
N ASN A 149 -26.02 23.00 26.28
CA ASN A 149 -27.45 23.02 26.59
C ASN A 149 -27.71 24.33 27.34
N PRO A 150 -28.77 25.08 26.97
CA PRO A 150 -29.13 26.37 27.58
C PRO A 150 -29.59 26.25 29.04
#